data_AF-A0A6C0JLK6-F1
#
_entry.id   AF-A0A6C0JLK6-F1
#
_cell.length_a   1.000
_cell.length_b   1.000
_cell.length_c   1.000
_cell.angle_alpha   90.00
_cell.angle_beta   90.00
_cell.angle_gamma   90.00
#
_symmetry.space_group_name_H-M   'P 1'
#
loop_
_entity.id
_entity.type
_entity.pdbx_description
1 polymer ?
#
loop_
_entity_poly.entity_id
_entity_poly.type
_entity_poly.pdbx_seq_one_letter_code
_entity_poly.pdbx_strand_id
1 'polypeptide(L)' 'MSFKVDKTVELTEDCGDVPKFTKGIILKISRESGIVQGRLVEFHIDGKKGTFPMRVPLSVIRIVS' A
#
# COMPACT_ATOMS: atom_id res chain seq x y z
N MET A 1 2.88 2.20 -16.85
CA MET A 1 2.49 3.13 -15.77
C MET A 1 3.70 3.38 -14.87
N SER A 2 3.97 4.63 -14.50
CA SER A 2 5.09 4.97 -13.59
C SER A 2 4.56 5.16 -12.17
N PHE A 3 4.87 4.24 -11.26
CA PHE A 3 4.59 4.41 -9.84
C PHE A 3 5.43 5.58 -9.30
N LYS A 4 4.79 6.54 -8.63
CA LYS A 4 5.40 7.70 -7.96
C LYS A 4 5.13 7.60 -6.47
N VAL A 5 6.02 8.19 -5.66
CA VAL A 5 5.77 8.40 -4.22
C VAL A 5 4.62 9.39 -4.02
N ASP A 6 4.03 9.39 -2.82
CA ASP A 6 2.85 10.19 -2.42
C ASP A 6 1.57 9.89 -3.23
N LYS A 7 1.56 8.76 -3.94
CA LYS A 7 0.38 8.25 -4.62
C LYS A 7 -0.41 7.34 -3.72
N THR A 8 -1.73 7.50 -3.74
CA THR A 8 -2.66 6.57 -3.10
C THR A 8 -2.76 5.31 -3.94
N VAL A 9 -2.53 4.18 -3.28
CA VAL A 9 -2.65 2.84 -3.85
C VAL A 9 -3.62 2.01 -3.04
N GLU A 10 -4.15 0.98 -3.68
CA GLU A 10 -5.02 -0.02 -3.09
C GLU A 10 -4.43 -1.40 -3.37
N LEU A 11 -4.46 -2.29 -2.38
CA LEU A 11 -4.05 -3.68 -2.57
C LEU A 11 -5.07 -4.41 -3.44
N THR A 12 -4.61 -5.11 -4.47
CA THR A 12 -5.46 -5.92 -5.33
C THR A 12 -5.66 -7.34 -4.80
N GLU A 13 -4.79 -7.78 -3.90
CA GLU A 13 -4.74 -9.13 -3.33
C GLU A 13 -4.34 -9.07 -1.85
N ASP A 14 -4.63 -10.13 -1.09
CA ASP A 14 -4.27 -10.24 0.32
C ASP A 14 -2.74 -10.37 0.45
N CYS A 15 -2.13 -9.61 1.36
CA CYS A 15 -0.68 -9.56 1.53
C CYS A 15 -0.30 -9.73 3.00
N GLY A 16 -0.14 -10.99 3.42
CA GLY A 16 0.06 -11.34 4.83
C GLY A 16 -1.19 -11.05 5.65
N ASP A 17 -1.05 -10.32 6.74
CA ASP A 17 -2.17 -9.89 7.61
C ASP A 17 -2.93 -8.67 7.05
N VAL A 18 -2.55 -8.17 5.88
CA VAL A 18 -3.20 -7.02 5.24
C VAL A 18 -4.20 -7.51 4.20
N PRO A 19 -5.50 -7.21 4.36
CA PRO A 19 -6.50 -7.66 3.42
C PRO A 19 -6.42 -6.90 2.09
N LYS A 20 -6.88 -7.54 1.01
CA LYS A 20 -7.13 -6.89 -0.28
C LYS A 20 -8.08 -5.70 -0.10
N PHE A 21 -7.99 -4.75 -1.02
CA PHE A 21 -8.69 -3.45 -0.99
C PHE A 21 -8.27 -2.50 0.14
N THR A 22 -7.26 -2.84 0.94
CA THR A 22 -6.68 -1.87 1.88
C THR A 22 -5.96 -0.78 1.11
N LYS A 23 -6.25 0.47 1.47
CA LYS A 23 -5.62 1.65 0.87
C LYS A 23 -4.35 2.04 1.59
N GLY A 24 -3.45 2.70 0.87
CA GLY A 24 -2.19 3.18 1.42
C GLY A 24 -1.57 4.26 0.55
N ILE A 25 -0.51 4.87 1.07
CA ILE A 25 0.29 5.88 0.38
C ILE A 25 1.69 5.30 0.17
N ILE A 26 2.18 5.41 -1.05
CA ILE A 26 3.57 5.04 -1.40
C ILE A 26 4.53 6.05 -0.76
N LEU A 27 5.44 5.57 0.08
CA LEU A 27 6.50 6.42 0.65
C LEU A 27 7.83 6.23 -0.07
N LYS A 28 8.15 5.00 -0.46
CA LYS A 28 9.40 4.65 -1.13
C LYS A 28 9.17 3.48 -2.06
N ILE A 29 9.77 3.54 -3.25
CA ILE A 29 9.73 2.46 -4.23
C ILE A 29 11.16 1.96 -4.43
N SER A 30 11.38 0.67 -4.20
CA SER A 30 12.63 0.00 -4.53
C SER A 30 12.49 -0.64 -5.91
N ARG A 31 13.07 -0.01 -6.93
CA ARG A 31 12.99 -0.51 -8.32
C ARG A 31 13.80 -1.78 -8.54
N GLU A 32 14.93 -1.93 -7.86
CA GLU A 32 15.76 -3.14 -7.94
C GLU A 32 15.04 -4.37 -7.42
N SER A 33 14.35 -4.24 -6.27
CA SER A 33 13.65 -5.36 -5.65
C SER A 33 12.18 -5.49 -6.09
N GLY A 34 11.65 -4.52 -6.85
CA GLY A 34 10.23 -4.47 -7.23
C GLY A 34 9.27 -4.27 -6.05
N ILE A 35 9.76 -3.74 -4.92
CA ILE A 35 9.01 -3.62 -3.67
C ILE A 35 8.64 -2.16 -3.40
N VAL A 36 7.39 -1.94 -2.99
CA VAL A 36 6.93 -0.67 -2.44
C VAL A 36 6.92 -0.72 -0.93
N GLN A 37 7.57 0.28 -0.33
CA GLN A 37 7.36 0.62 1.06
C GLN A 37 6.37 1.77 1.13
N GLY A 38 5.26 1.54 1.81
CA GLY A 38 4.20 2.53 1.99
C GLY A 38 3.78 2.65 3.43
N ARG A 39 2.86 3.56 3.70
CA ARG A 39 2.00 3.50 4.88
C ARG A 39 0.61 3.12 4.42
N LEU A 40 0.05 2.07 4.99
CA LEU A 40 -1.37 1.80 4.85
C LEU A 40 -2.15 2.90 5.58
N VAL A 41 -3.17 3.41 4.93
CA VAL A 41 -4.04 4.47 5.41
C VAL A 41 -5.43 3.87 5.37
N GLU A 42 -6.02 3.65 6.55
CA GLU A 42 -7.33 3.00 6.78
C GLU A 42 -7.29 1.48 6.90
N PHE A 43 -6.91 1.02 8.09
CA PHE A 43 -7.70 -0.02 8.74
C PHE A 43 -8.68 0.67 9.70
N HIS A 44 -9.95 0.28 9.65
CA HIS A 44 -10.96 0.66 10.64
C HIS A 44 -11.06 -0.48 11.66
N ILE A 45 -10.30 -0.37 12.75
CA ILE A 45 -10.52 -1.20 13.94
C ILE A 45 -11.23 -0.31 14.95
N ASP A 46 -12.46 -0.66 15.32
CA ASP A 46 -13.26 0.07 16.32
C ASP A 46 -13.41 1.59 16.05
N GLY A 47 -13.58 1.98 14.79
CA GLY A 47 -13.77 3.40 14.39
C GLY A 47 -12.51 4.27 14.49
N LYS A 48 -11.35 3.71 14.86
CA LYS A 48 -10.07 4.41 14.86
C LYS A 48 -9.33 4.18 13.56
N LYS A 49 -8.97 5.27 12.89
CA LYS A 49 -8.04 5.25 11.76
C LYS A 49 -6.62 5.16 12.32
N GLY A 50 -5.88 4.14 11.90
CA GLY A 50 -4.45 4.07 12.14
C GLY A 50 -3.67 3.94 10.84
N THR A 51 -2.35 4.07 10.96
CA THR A 51 -1.42 3.86 9.84
C THR A 51 -0.35 2.87 10.25
N PHE A 52 -0.09 1.88 9.41
CA PHE A 52 1.03 0.95 9.60
C PHE A 52 2.00 1.01 8.43
N PRO A 53 3.32 0.88 8.66
CA PRO A 53 4.27 0.70 7.58
C PRO A 53 3.98 -0.64 6.88
N MET A 54 3.85 -0.62 5.55
CA MET A 54 3.78 -1.85 4.76
C MET A 54 4.95 -1.95 3.80
N ARG A 55 5.33 -3.18 3.49
CA ARG A 55 6.31 -3.51 2.46
C ARG A 55 5.70 -4.59 1.58
N VAL A 56 5.24 -4.22 0.39
CA VAL A 56 4.50 -5.11 -0.52
C VAL A 56 5.07 -5.04 -1.94
N PRO A 57 4.94 -6.10 -2.75
CA PRO A 57 5.32 -6.06 -4.16
C PRO A 57 4.56 -4.98 -4.95
N LEU A 58 5.20 -4.41 -5.97
CA LEU A 58 4.54 -3.53 -6.94
C LEU A 58 3.39 -4.22 -7.68
N SER A 59 3.43 -5.55 -7.81
CA SER A 59 2.43 -6.34 -8.53
C SER A 59 1.08 -6.43 -7.81
N VAL A 60 1.05 -6.27 -6.49
CA VAL A 60 -0.16 -6.43 -5.67
C VAL A 60 -0.82 -5.11 -5.32
N ILE A 61 -0.34 -4.00 -5.88
CA ILE A 61 -0.89 -2.66 -5.65
C ILE A 61 -1.37 -2.03 -6.95
N ARG A 62 -2.47 -1.30 -6.86
CA ARG A 62 -3.04 -0.50 -7.95
C ARG A 62 -3.10 0.96 -7.55
N ILE A 63 -2.66 1.87 -8.42
CA ILE A 63 -2.81 3.31 -8.22
C ILE A 63 -4.29 3.68 -8.37
N VAL A 64 -4.83 4.33 -7.35
CA VAL A 64 -6.24 4.78 -7.34
C VAL A 64 -6.40 6.30 -7.43
N SER A 65 -5.29 7.07 -7.42
CA SER A 65 -5.30 8.54 -7.62
C SER A 65 -4.01 9.08 -8.22
#